data_AF-A0A7S0CZ09-F1
#
_entry.id   AF-A0A7S0CZ09-F1
#
_cell.length_a   1.000
_cell.length_b   1.000
_cell.length_c   1.000
_cell.angle_alpha   90.00
_cell.angle_beta   90.00
_cell.angle_gamma   90.00
#
_symmetry.space_group_name_H-M   'P 1'
#
loop_
_entity.id
_entity.type
_entity.pdbx_description
1 polymer ?
#
loop_
_entity_poly.entity_id
_entity_poly.type
_entity_poly.pdbx_seq_one_letter_code
_entity_poly.pdbx_strand_id
1 'polypeptide(L)'
;KSKAKSKSSKSSGESSLKPTSSPTSNANAKHNKPDAQSLDGVVVVDPKHSLTTTERNKILRKRWIRVQRKSTMLRMFWTVNTNIINTCIGKLKSAKEHILGLKGPSSNSSQQKENALAAQRLINRLETLTKNKTQTIQRRFDEMMSRMPDFRVFRTPADKKFPESESLESESESDFKHTVKYSTAMLVNYIDLAVLPAASVTKMRLAMSVDALSEPISVPVLVAKGRYSGKVLGLTSAIHGNELNGIKVIHQLFRSIDVSELGGVIVAIPVLNPPGFLRNQRQFSDGKDLNRWFPGRYGGDPTLAYVRTVLDKIVSKVDYLIDMHTASFGRVNSFYVRANMTNPITRQMALLQNPQFIVHNSSPEGSLRGQASAMGVPAITVEIGDPQAFHSNFINATLEGLFNILSHLAMLPDPVEHGLSVPVVCSSSTWIWLRHGGVLTTYVDVGDKVKKGQVIGIIRDIFGELIHEYKAPYDSVVIGKSVNPVSQIGDRLVHLGVISEGEGFAKNAQDGH
;
A
#
# COMPACT_ATOMS: atom_id res chain seq x y z
N LYS A 1 -35.13 -46.19 -10.43
CA LYS A 1 -35.74 -45.98 -11.77
C LYS A 1 -34.67 -45.25 -12.61
N SER A 2 -34.05 -45.97 -13.56
CA SER A 2 -34.12 -45.75 -15.02
C SER A 2 -33.18 -44.62 -15.52
N LYS A 3 -32.08 -44.92 -16.25
CA LYS A 3 -31.98 -45.38 -17.66
C LYS A 3 -32.38 -44.29 -18.68
N ALA A 4 -31.69 -44.08 -19.81
CA ALA A 4 -30.37 -44.56 -20.29
C ALA A 4 -30.00 -43.94 -21.66
N LYS A 5 -28.69 -43.93 -22.03
CA LYS A 5 -28.09 -44.06 -23.40
C LYS A 5 -28.53 -43.03 -24.49
N SER A 6 -27.80 -42.78 -25.58
CA SER A 6 -26.73 -43.49 -26.33
C SER A 6 -25.47 -42.58 -26.56
N LYS A 7 -24.30 -42.97 -27.10
CA LYS A 7 -23.87 -43.86 -28.22
C LYS A 7 -24.40 -43.37 -29.60
N SER A 8 -23.72 -43.49 -30.75
CA SER A 8 -22.45 -44.16 -31.16
C SER A 8 -22.02 -43.65 -32.58
N SER A 9 -20.81 -43.85 -33.14
CA SER A 9 -19.44 -44.13 -32.64
C SER A 9 -18.46 -44.39 -33.82
N LYS A 10 -17.14 -44.18 -33.60
CA LYS A 10 -15.97 -44.65 -34.41
C LYS A 10 -15.64 -43.98 -35.76
N SER A 11 -14.35 -43.70 -35.94
CA SER A 11 -13.56 -44.23 -37.06
C SER A 11 -12.16 -44.63 -36.54
N SER A 12 -11.35 -45.34 -37.32
CA SER A 12 -10.07 -45.91 -36.88
C SER A 12 -9.11 -46.14 -38.07
N GLY A 13 -7.80 -45.94 -37.85
CA GLY A 13 -6.73 -46.27 -38.78
C GLY A 13 -5.43 -46.56 -38.03
N GLU A 14 -4.67 -47.55 -38.48
CA GLU A 14 -3.47 -48.09 -37.83
C GLU A 14 -2.25 -48.09 -38.77
N SER A 15 -1.09 -48.51 -38.24
CA SER A 15 0.16 -48.86 -38.94
C SER A 15 1.04 -47.69 -39.44
N SER A 16 2.38 -47.77 -39.46
CA SER A 16 3.29 -48.69 -38.73
C SER A 16 4.77 -48.26 -38.77
N LEU A 17 5.57 -48.83 -37.84
CA LEU A 17 7.01 -49.12 -37.93
C LEU A 17 8.08 -48.00 -37.73
N LYS A 18 9.27 -48.51 -37.36
CA LYS A 18 10.56 -47.91 -36.97
C LYS A 18 11.64 -48.39 -38.01
N PRO A 19 12.98 -48.08 -37.99
CA PRO A 19 13.84 -47.81 -36.81
C PRO A 19 15.08 -46.87 -36.98
N THR A 20 15.88 -46.72 -35.90
CA THR A 20 17.35 -46.40 -35.82
C THR A 20 17.88 -45.09 -36.46
N SER A 21 18.85 -44.36 -35.89
CA SER A 21 20.13 -44.83 -35.31
C SER A 21 20.84 -43.84 -34.34
N SER A 22 21.87 -44.33 -33.65
CA SER A 22 23.00 -43.60 -33.01
C SER A 22 24.24 -44.53 -33.03
N PRO A 23 25.52 -44.05 -32.96
CA PRO A 23 26.21 -43.55 -31.74
C PRO A 23 26.81 -42.13 -32.01
N THR A 24 27.88 -41.54 -31.45
CA THR A 24 29.06 -41.85 -30.56
C THR A 24 29.24 -40.70 -29.54
N SER A 25 29.95 -40.72 -28.39
CA SER A 25 30.99 -41.53 -27.71
C SER A 25 32.45 -41.00 -27.76
N ASN A 26 32.85 -40.21 -26.73
CA ASN A 26 34.17 -40.18 -26.04
C ASN A 26 34.11 -39.11 -24.91
N ALA A 27 34.64 -39.20 -23.67
CA ALA A 27 35.42 -40.17 -22.86
C ALA A 27 36.85 -39.68 -22.45
N ASN A 28 37.25 -40.00 -21.20
CA ASN A 28 38.58 -39.82 -20.55
C ASN A 28 39.03 -38.37 -20.23
N ALA A 29 39.84 -38.05 -19.20
CA ALA A 29 40.29 -38.75 -17.96
C ALA A 29 40.65 -37.65 -16.91
N LYS A 30 40.40 -37.75 -15.58
CA LYS A 30 40.90 -38.63 -14.48
C LYS A 30 42.30 -38.26 -13.93
N HIS A 31 42.43 -38.28 -12.59
CA HIS A 31 43.65 -38.04 -11.74
C HIS A 31 44.14 -36.57 -11.60
N ASN A 32 44.67 -36.10 -10.46
CA ASN A 32 44.99 -36.73 -9.16
C ASN A 32 44.82 -35.79 -7.93
N LYS A 33 45.01 -36.34 -6.72
CA LYS A 33 45.12 -35.69 -5.38
C LYS A 33 46.30 -36.35 -4.63
N PRO A 34 46.79 -35.82 -3.49
CA PRO A 34 47.02 -34.42 -3.08
C PRO A 34 48.51 -34.22 -2.67
N ASP A 35 48.90 -33.06 -2.10
CA ASP A 35 49.68 -32.98 -0.85
C ASP A 35 49.90 -31.51 -0.41
N ALA A 36 50.69 -31.27 0.65
CA ALA A 36 50.48 -30.15 1.58
C ALA A 36 51.68 -29.19 1.82
N GLN A 37 51.34 -28.01 2.34
CA GLN A 37 52.16 -27.05 3.11
C GLN A 37 53.47 -26.49 2.51
N SER A 38 53.44 -25.20 2.18
CA SER A 38 54.37 -24.22 2.79
C SER A 38 53.68 -22.87 2.97
N LEU A 39 54.23 -22.02 3.84
CA LEU A 39 53.80 -20.63 4.06
C LEU A 39 54.73 -19.65 3.33
N ASP A 40 54.33 -18.37 3.38
CA ASP A 40 55.04 -17.17 2.92
C ASP A 40 55.11 -16.92 1.40
N GLY A 41 54.68 -15.72 1.01
CA GLY A 41 54.60 -15.28 -0.39
C GLY A 41 53.54 -14.19 -0.62
N VAL A 42 53.98 -12.94 -0.64
CA VAL A 42 53.19 -11.71 -0.88
C VAL A 42 52.11 -11.89 -1.94
N VAL A 43 50.83 -11.64 -1.58
CA VAL A 43 49.73 -11.58 -2.55
C VAL A 43 49.84 -10.32 -3.39
N VAL A 44 50.42 -10.45 -4.59
CA VAL A 44 50.32 -9.44 -5.65
C VAL A 44 48.87 -9.42 -6.14
N VAL A 45 48.16 -8.32 -5.91
CA VAL A 45 46.76 -8.16 -6.34
C VAL A 45 46.72 -7.80 -7.83
N ASP A 46 46.10 -8.67 -8.64
CA ASP A 46 45.83 -8.39 -10.06
C ASP A 46 44.94 -7.13 -10.20
N PRO A 47 45.39 -6.08 -10.92
CA PRO A 47 44.60 -4.85 -11.11
C PRO A 47 43.27 -5.01 -11.86
N LYS A 48 43.02 -6.15 -12.54
CA LYS A 48 41.92 -6.31 -13.51
C LYS A 48 40.51 -6.51 -12.93
N HIS A 49 40.34 -6.48 -11.61
CA HIS A 49 39.02 -6.43 -10.95
C HIS A 49 38.80 -5.19 -10.07
N SER A 50 39.28 -4.03 -10.53
CA SER A 50 38.75 -2.75 -10.05
C SER A 50 37.32 -2.52 -10.56
N LEU A 51 36.33 -2.75 -9.69
CA LEU A 51 34.93 -2.35 -9.93
C LEU A 51 34.85 -0.93 -10.47
N THR A 52 34.12 -0.73 -11.57
CA THR A 52 33.98 0.60 -12.19
C THR A 52 33.36 1.59 -11.20
N THR A 53 33.62 2.89 -11.40
CA THR A 53 33.00 3.95 -10.59
C THR A 53 31.47 3.84 -10.57
N THR A 54 30.87 3.41 -11.69
CA THR A 54 29.42 3.15 -11.82
C THR A 54 28.96 1.99 -10.94
N GLU A 55 29.70 0.87 -10.91
CA GLU A 55 29.34 -0.30 -10.08
C GLU A 55 29.59 -0.05 -8.60
N ARG A 56 30.70 0.61 -8.23
CA ARG A 56 30.93 1.11 -6.87
C ARG A 56 29.78 2.01 -6.43
N ASN A 57 29.34 2.94 -7.28
CA ASN A 57 28.20 3.80 -7.01
C ASN A 57 26.86 3.02 -6.92
N LYS A 58 26.63 1.99 -7.75
CA LYS A 58 25.46 1.09 -7.60
C LYS A 58 25.47 0.36 -6.25
N ILE A 59 26.62 -0.20 -5.84
CA ILE A 59 26.77 -0.93 -4.56
C ILE A 59 26.62 0.01 -3.37
N LEU A 60 27.25 1.18 -3.39
CA LEU A 60 27.09 2.23 -2.39
C LEU A 60 25.65 2.72 -2.30
N ARG A 61 24.95 2.87 -3.43
CA ARG A 61 23.53 3.25 -3.47
C ARG A 61 22.60 2.14 -2.95
N LYS A 62 22.81 0.87 -3.31
CA LYS A 62 22.07 -0.28 -2.72
C LYS A 62 22.30 -0.34 -1.20
N ARG A 63 23.54 -0.14 -0.70
CA ARG A 63 23.84 -0.01 0.74
C ARG A 63 23.15 1.20 1.38
N TRP A 64 23.21 2.39 0.77
CA TRP A 64 22.61 3.62 1.29
C TRP A 64 21.08 3.49 1.40
N ILE A 65 20.39 2.96 0.40
CA ILE A 65 18.95 2.69 0.46
C ILE A 65 18.63 1.74 1.63
N ARG A 66 19.41 0.68 1.82
CA ARG A 66 19.20 -0.28 2.92
C ARG A 66 19.41 0.35 4.30
N VAL A 67 20.35 1.30 4.43
CA VAL A 67 20.53 2.06 5.67
C VAL A 67 19.47 3.13 5.86
N GLN A 68 18.98 3.79 4.79
CA GLN A 68 17.85 4.72 4.86
C GLN A 68 16.53 4.02 5.26
N ARG A 69 16.28 2.80 4.77
CA ARG A 69 15.15 1.96 5.25
C ARG A 69 15.29 1.70 6.76
N LYS A 70 16.46 1.25 7.22
CA LYS A 70 16.72 1.01 8.66
C LYS A 70 16.65 2.27 9.52
N SER A 71 17.15 3.41 9.05
CA SER A 71 17.09 4.68 9.80
C SER A 71 15.66 5.24 9.85
N THR A 72 14.87 5.06 8.78
CA THR A 72 13.44 5.41 8.74
C THR A 72 12.64 4.53 9.69
N MET A 73 12.86 3.21 9.70
CA MET A 73 12.26 2.31 10.71
C MET A 73 12.64 2.71 12.14
N LEU A 74 13.92 3.01 12.40
CA LEU A 74 14.37 3.47 13.73
C LEU A 74 13.69 4.78 14.15
N ARG A 75 13.51 5.73 13.21
CA ARG A 75 12.78 6.99 13.45
C ARG A 75 11.29 6.74 13.71
N MET A 76 10.63 5.92 12.89
CA MET A 76 9.22 5.55 13.08
C MET A 76 9.00 4.87 14.44
N PHE A 77 9.82 3.86 14.77
CA PHE A 77 9.76 3.15 16.05
C PHE A 77 10.00 4.10 17.23
N TRP A 78 10.96 5.02 17.11
CA TRP A 78 11.21 6.03 18.13
C TRP A 78 10.03 7.01 18.28
N THR A 79 9.49 7.59 17.19
CA THR A 79 8.35 8.50 17.25
C THR A 79 7.12 7.84 17.85
N VAL A 80 6.79 6.60 17.45
CA VAL A 80 5.65 5.85 18.01
C VAL A 80 5.84 5.57 19.51
N ASN A 81 7.01 5.09 19.93
CA ASN A 81 7.28 4.84 21.36
C ASN A 81 7.27 6.14 22.18
N THR A 82 7.87 7.22 21.68
CA THR A 82 7.90 8.53 22.34
C THR A 82 6.50 9.11 22.47
N ASN A 83 5.65 9.00 21.44
CA ASN A 83 4.25 9.43 21.52
C ASN A 83 3.47 8.61 22.56
N ILE A 84 3.58 7.27 22.55
CA ILE A 84 2.92 6.40 23.55
C ILE A 84 3.34 6.78 24.97
N ILE A 85 4.65 6.97 25.21
CA ILE A 85 5.16 7.31 26.54
C ILE A 85 4.70 8.71 26.97
N ASN A 86 4.69 9.70 26.06
CA ASN A 86 4.17 11.04 26.33
C ASN A 86 2.67 11.01 26.66
N THR A 87 1.87 10.19 25.96
CA THR A 87 0.44 9.97 26.29
C THR A 87 0.27 9.33 27.66
N CYS A 88 1.11 8.36 28.04
CA CYS A 88 1.11 7.77 29.38
C CYS A 88 1.48 8.80 30.47
N ILE A 89 2.49 9.63 30.23
CA ILE A 89 2.89 10.71 31.14
C ILE A 89 1.77 11.75 31.29
N GLY A 90 1.12 12.13 30.19
CA GLY A 90 -0.05 13.03 30.20
C GLY A 90 -1.23 12.48 31.00
N LYS A 91 -1.59 11.21 30.78
CA LYS A 91 -2.63 10.52 31.56
C LYS A 91 -2.29 10.41 33.05
N LEU A 92 -1.02 10.15 33.40
CA LEU A 92 -0.56 10.13 34.80
C LEU A 92 -0.57 11.52 35.46
N LYS A 93 -0.21 12.58 34.73
CA LYS A 93 -0.28 13.96 35.24
C LYS A 93 -1.73 14.38 35.48
N SER A 94 -2.62 14.17 34.51
CA SER A 94 -4.06 14.43 34.66
C SER A 94 -4.71 13.62 35.80
N ALA A 95 -4.36 12.33 35.95
CA ALA A 95 -4.85 11.52 37.07
C ALA A 95 -4.35 12.03 38.44
N LYS A 96 -3.08 12.46 38.54
CA LYS A 96 -2.52 13.09 39.74
C LYS A 96 -3.22 14.41 40.07
N GLU A 97 -3.47 15.25 39.06
CA GLU A 97 -4.21 16.50 39.19
C GLU A 97 -5.65 16.26 39.64
N HIS A 98 -6.34 15.25 39.10
CA HIS A 98 -7.67 14.85 39.56
C HIS A 98 -7.68 14.37 41.03
N ILE A 99 -6.67 13.60 41.45
CA ILE A 99 -6.52 13.16 42.85
C ILE A 99 -6.30 14.35 43.80
N LEU A 100 -5.59 15.40 43.35
CA LEU A 100 -5.33 16.62 44.13
C LEU A 100 -6.45 17.68 44.02
N GLY A 101 -7.27 17.61 42.96
CA GLY A 101 -8.35 18.55 42.66
C GLY A 101 -9.65 18.30 43.43
N LEU A 102 -9.78 17.15 44.09
CA LEU A 102 -10.94 16.77 44.92
C LEU A 102 -11.00 17.60 46.23
N LYS A 103 -11.28 18.90 46.11
CA LYS A 103 -11.54 19.82 47.22
C LYS A 103 -12.93 19.62 47.83
N GLY A 104 -13.17 18.46 48.42
CA GLY A 104 -14.30 18.19 49.32
C GLY A 104 -13.92 18.44 50.79
N PRO A 105 -14.73 19.13 51.61
CA PRO A 105 -14.39 19.46 53.00
C PRO A 105 -14.56 18.27 53.97
N SER A 106 -13.79 17.20 53.76
CA SER A 106 -13.68 16.09 54.73
C SER A 106 -12.46 15.16 54.49
N SER A 107 -12.05 14.91 53.24
CA SER A 107 -11.00 13.92 52.94
C SER A 107 -9.57 14.49 53.00
N ASN A 108 -9.02 14.66 54.21
CA ASN A 108 -7.60 14.95 54.41
C ASN A 108 -6.79 13.66 54.68
N SER A 109 -7.07 12.58 53.94
CA SER A 109 -6.49 11.26 54.21
C SER A 109 -5.01 11.19 53.83
N SER A 110 -4.19 10.55 54.66
CA SER A 110 -2.78 10.29 54.34
C SER A 110 -2.63 9.48 53.04
N GLN A 111 -3.58 8.59 52.76
CA GLN A 111 -3.60 7.74 51.57
C GLN A 111 -3.65 8.55 50.25
N GLN A 112 -4.41 9.64 50.19
CA GLN A 112 -4.46 10.50 49.00
C GLN A 112 -3.10 11.18 48.73
N LYS A 113 -2.40 11.62 49.78
CA LYS A 113 -1.06 12.22 49.68
C LYS A 113 -0.01 11.19 49.27
N GLU A 114 -0.07 9.99 49.84
CA GLU A 114 0.81 8.88 49.49
C GLU A 114 0.61 8.42 48.04
N ASN A 115 -0.64 8.27 47.58
CA ASN A 115 -0.97 7.93 46.19
C ASN A 115 -0.46 8.99 45.20
N ALA A 116 -0.63 10.28 45.52
CA ALA A 116 -0.10 11.38 44.70
C ALA A 116 1.45 11.41 44.67
N LEU A 117 2.11 11.04 45.77
CA LEU A 117 3.57 10.91 45.85
C LEU A 117 4.08 9.71 45.05
N ALA A 118 3.38 8.56 45.10
CA ALA A 118 3.67 7.38 44.30
C ALA A 118 3.53 7.67 42.80
N ALA A 119 2.46 8.36 42.40
CA ALA A 119 2.27 8.83 41.01
C ALA A 119 3.42 9.74 40.55
N GLN A 120 3.87 10.68 41.39
CA GLN A 120 5.02 11.53 41.04
C GLN A 120 6.33 10.75 40.90
N ARG A 121 6.59 9.77 41.79
CA ARG A 121 7.76 8.88 41.67
C ARG A 121 7.74 8.08 40.36
N LEU A 122 6.57 7.61 39.92
CA LEU A 122 6.39 6.91 38.65
C LEU A 122 6.62 7.84 37.44
N ILE A 123 6.05 9.05 37.44
CA ILE A 123 6.26 10.06 36.40
C ILE A 123 7.76 10.37 36.24
N ASN A 124 8.45 10.69 37.34
CA ASN A 124 9.89 10.99 37.31
C ASN A 124 10.69 9.82 36.71
N ARG A 125 10.39 8.58 37.12
CA ARG A 125 11.07 7.38 36.63
C ARG A 125 10.84 7.15 35.13
N LEU A 126 9.63 7.41 34.62
CA LEU A 126 9.31 7.31 33.20
C LEU A 126 10.01 8.41 32.39
N GLU A 127 10.05 9.64 32.88
CA GLU A 127 10.76 10.77 32.25
C GLU A 127 12.27 10.51 32.19
N THR A 128 12.89 10.03 33.27
CA THR A 128 14.32 9.62 33.28
C THR A 128 14.60 8.46 32.32
N LEU A 129 13.77 7.41 32.31
CA LEU A 129 13.93 6.28 31.37
C LEU A 129 13.83 6.75 29.91
N THR A 130 12.90 7.66 29.62
CA THR A 130 12.70 8.23 28.26
C THR A 130 13.92 9.05 27.83
N LYS A 131 14.45 9.89 28.71
CA LYS A 131 15.67 10.69 28.46
C LYS A 131 16.88 9.80 28.18
N ASN A 132 17.16 8.84 29.05
CA ASN A 132 18.32 7.94 28.93
C ASN A 132 18.23 7.03 27.69
N LYS A 133 17.02 6.53 27.37
CA LYS A 133 16.80 5.68 26.19
C LYS A 133 16.89 6.49 24.89
N THR A 134 16.41 7.74 24.90
CA THR A 134 16.57 8.67 23.77
C THR A 134 18.03 9.03 23.53
N GLN A 135 18.79 9.36 24.58
CA GLN A 135 20.24 9.59 24.46
C GLN A 135 20.98 8.36 23.93
N THR A 136 20.60 7.15 24.35
CA THR A 136 21.19 5.89 23.86
C THR A 136 20.87 5.64 22.38
N ILE A 137 19.64 5.94 21.93
CA ILE A 137 19.23 5.80 20.53
C ILE A 137 19.92 6.86 19.66
N GLN A 138 19.99 8.10 20.12
CA GLN A 138 20.70 9.18 19.44
C GLN A 138 22.18 8.84 19.28
N ARG A 139 22.87 8.43 20.36
CA ARG A 139 24.28 8.01 20.29
C ARG A 139 24.50 6.85 19.32
N ARG A 140 23.60 5.87 19.26
CA ARG A 140 23.65 4.77 18.26
C ARG A 140 23.40 5.24 16.83
N PHE A 141 22.57 6.28 16.63
CA PHE A 141 22.40 6.91 15.31
C PHE A 141 23.69 7.65 14.91
N ASP A 142 24.31 8.40 15.81
CA ASP A 142 25.55 9.14 15.56
C ASP A 142 26.76 8.20 15.37
N GLU A 143 26.85 7.10 16.12
CA GLU A 143 27.78 5.98 15.91
C GLU A 143 27.57 5.30 14.53
N MET A 144 26.35 5.27 14.00
CA MET A 144 26.05 4.72 12.68
C MET A 144 26.38 5.72 11.56
N MET A 145 26.14 7.01 11.77
CA MET A 145 26.44 8.07 10.79
C MET A 145 27.95 8.36 10.68
N SER A 146 28.69 8.36 11.79
CA SER A 146 30.14 8.57 11.82
C SER A 146 30.97 7.45 11.16
N ARG A 147 30.38 6.26 11.00
CA ARG A 147 30.98 5.13 10.26
C ARG A 147 30.71 5.17 8.75
N MET A 148 30.09 6.23 8.22
CA MET A 148 29.90 6.41 6.79
C MET A 148 31.07 7.17 6.16
N PRO A 149 31.57 6.77 4.97
CA PRO A 149 32.49 7.60 4.20
C PRO A 149 31.78 8.88 3.76
N ASP A 150 32.44 10.02 3.94
CA ASP A 150 31.82 11.34 3.80
C ASP A 150 31.54 11.70 2.32
N PHE A 151 30.29 11.59 1.91
CA PHE A 151 29.86 11.81 0.51
C PHE A 151 29.66 13.30 0.15
N ARG A 152 30.31 14.22 0.90
CA ARG A 152 30.24 15.68 0.69
C ARG A 152 30.72 16.17 -0.69
N VAL A 153 31.44 15.34 -1.45
CA VAL A 153 31.89 15.63 -2.84
C VAL A 153 30.74 15.80 -3.84
N PHE A 154 29.50 15.40 -3.49
CA PHE A 154 28.32 15.49 -4.37
C PHE A 154 27.21 16.42 -3.85
N ARG A 155 27.58 17.54 -3.22
CA ARG A 155 26.69 18.70 -3.03
C ARG A 155 27.26 19.92 -3.74
N THR A 156 26.47 20.52 -4.63
CA THR A 156 26.65 21.94 -4.97
C THR A 156 26.39 22.78 -3.72
N PRO A 157 27.08 23.92 -3.52
CA PRO A 157 26.92 24.73 -2.31
C PRO A 157 25.47 25.22 -2.13
N ALA A 158 24.99 25.15 -0.90
CA ALA A 158 23.64 25.58 -0.51
C ALA A 158 23.73 26.65 0.60
N ASP A 159 24.60 27.63 0.41
CA ASP A 159 24.79 28.78 1.29
C ASP A 159 24.04 30.01 0.76
N LYS A 160 22.76 30.11 1.12
CA LYS A 160 22.09 31.40 1.27
C LYS A 160 21.36 31.41 2.62
N LYS A 161 21.62 32.46 3.42
CA LYS A 161 20.86 32.78 4.62
C LYS A 161 19.43 33.15 4.22
N PHE A 162 18.47 32.98 5.13
CA PHE A 162 17.17 33.63 5.00
C PHE A 162 17.38 35.16 5.05
N PRO A 163 16.88 35.94 4.08
CA PRO A 163 16.72 37.38 4.23
C PRO A 163 15.61 37.70 5.23
N GLU A 164 15.70 38.85 5.88
CA GLU A 164 14.59 39.44 6.63
C GLU A 164 13.73 40.27 5.66
N SER A 165 12.42 40.04 5.67
CA SER A 165 11.36 40.83 5.00
C SER A 165 11.77 41.72 3.81
N GLU A 166 11.99 41.12 2.64
CA GLU A 166 12.01 41.85 1.37
C GLU A 166 10.57 42.14 0.88
N SER A 167 10.38 43.29 0.24
CA SER A 167 9.09 43.75 -0.28
C SER A 167 8.59 42.93 -1.47
N LEU A 168 7.28 42.95 -1.71
CA LEU A 168 6.66 42.35 -2.90
C LEU A 168 7.07 43.11 -4.18
N GLU A 169 8.21 42.73 -4.76
CA GLU A 169 8.52 43.05 -6.14
C GLU A 169 7.59 42.28 -7.09
N SER A 170 7.13 42.94 -8.16
CA SER A 170 6.24 42.34 -9.14
C SER A 170 7.00 41.36 -10.04
N GLU A 171 6.58 40.08 -10.07
CA GLU A 171 7.10 39.08 -11.01
C GLU A 171 7.03 39.58 -12.46
N SER A 172 8.09 39.32 -13.24
CA SER A 172 8.22 39.90 -14.58
C SER A 172 7.57 39.03 -15.65
N GLU A 173 7.18 39.63 -16.79
CA GLU A 173 6.75 38.85 -17.98
C GLU A 173 7.84 37.87 -18.49
N SER A 174 9.10 38.04 -18.08
CA SER A 174 10.18 37.12 -18.47
C SER A 174 10.10 35.77 -17.75
N ASP A 175 9.58 35.74 -16.52
CA ASP A 175 9.44 34.52 -15.71
C ASP A 175 8.36 33.58 -16.26
N PHE A 176 7.34 34.13 -16.92
CA PHE A 176 6.30 33.37 -17.63
C PHE A 176 6.83 32.58 -18.85
N LYS A 177 8.07 32.78 -19.30
CA LYS A 177 8.69 32.03 -20.42
C LYS A 177 9.19 30.63 -20.02
N HIS A 178 8.61 30.01 -19.00
CA HIS A 178 8.84 28.61 -18.67
C HIS A 178 8.45 27.67 -19.83
N THR A 179 9.43 27.02 -20.44
CA THR A 179 9.20 25.96 -21.44
C THR A 179 8.44 24.79 -20.80
N VAL A 180 7.13 24.70 -21.04
CA VAL A 180 6.27 23.65 -20.47
C VAL A 180 6.68 22.28 -21.02
N LYS A 181 7.20 21.41 -20.15
CA LYS A 181 7.69 20.08 -20.52
C LYS A 181 6.56 19.04 -20.48
N TYR A 182 5.83 18.93 -21.60
CA TYR A 182 4.80 17.92 -21.80
C TYR A 182 5.39 16.49 -21.87
N SER A 183 4.57 15.49 -21.56
CA SER A 183 4.96 14.08 -21.64
C SER A 183 4.61 13.48 -23.01
N THR A 184 5.62 13.11 -23.79
CA THR A 184 5.52 12.59 -25.17
C THR A 184 5.14 11.10 -25.24
N ALA A 185 4.34 10.60 -24.30
CA ALA A 185 3.93 9.19 -24.27
C ALA A 185 2.92 8.88 -25.38
N MET A 186 3.28 7.98 -26.31
CA MET A 186 2.46 7.65 -27.48
C MET A 186 1.08 7.07 -27.09
N LEU A 187 0.05 7.43 -27.85
CA LEU A 187 -1.28 6.84 -27.75
C LEU A 187 -1.32 5.47 -28.44
N VAL A 188 -1.86 4.45 -27.76
CA VAL A 188 -2.05 3.10 -28.29
C VAL A 188 -3.46 2.58 -28.03
N ASN A 189 -3.95 1.72 -28.93
CA ASN A 189 -5.30 1.13 -28.82
C ASN A 189 -5.34 -0.15 -27.97
N TYR A 190 -4.22 -0.83 -27.76
CA TYR A 190 -4.09 -2.04 -26.97
C TYR A 190 -2.69 -2.14 -26.35
N ILE A 191 -2.57 -2.92 -25.27
CA ILE A 191 -1.27 -3.33 -24.73
C ILE A 191 -0.94 -4.71 -25.32
N ASP A 192 0.13 -4.78 -26.12
CA ASP A 192 0.77 -6.04 -26.49
C ASP A 192 2.11 -6.15 -25.73
N LEU A 193 2.21 -7.16 -24.86
CA LEU A 193 3.40 -7.39 -24.04
C LEU A 193 4.51 -8.14 -24.79
N ALA A 194 4.22 -8.77 -25.93
CA ALA A 194 5.19 -9.51 -26.72
C ALA A 194 6.22 -8.56 -27.37
N VAL A 195 5.73 -7.52 -28.07
CA VAL A 195 6.57 -6.57 -28.83
C VAL A 195 7.35 -5.56 -27.99
N LEU A 196 7.00 -5.36 -26.72
CA LEU A 196 7.70 -4.39 -25.87
C LEU A 196 9.17 -4.78 -25.62
N PRO A 197 10.11 -3.82 -25.55
CA PRO A 197 11.52 -4.11 -25.29
C PRO A 197 11.74 -4.69 -23.89
N ALA A 198 12.53 -5.77 -23.81
CA ALA A 198 12.92 -6.40 -22.55
C ALA A 198 13.91 -5.54 -21.73
N ALA A 199 13.99 -5.81 -20.43
CA ALA A 199 14.79 -5.07 -19.44
C ALA A 199 14.52 -3.55 -19.44
N SER A 200 13.29 -3.10 -19.71
CA SER A 200 12.95 -1.70 -19.96
C SER A 200 11.65 -1.22 -19.31
N VAL A 201 11.52 0.11 -19.15
CA VAL A 201 10.25 0.77 -18.80
C VAL A 201 9.70 1.47 -20.03
N THR A 202 8.60 0.97 -20.59
CA THR A 202 7.82 1.66 -21.61
C THR A 202 6.76 2.56 -20.96
N LYS A 203 6.49 3.72 -21.55
CA LYS A 203 5.42 4.65 -21.15
C LYS A 203 4.51 4.91 -22.34
N MET A 204 3.20 4.80 -22.15
CA MET A 204 2.20 4.98 -23.20
C MET A 204 0.91 5.58 -22.62
N ARG A 205 0.03 6.06 -23.50
CA ARG A 205 -1.37 6.35 -23.18
C ARG A 205 -2.23 5.27 -23.82
N LEU A 206 -3.05 4.57 -23.06
CA LEU A 206 -3.99 3.57 -23.58
C LEU A 206 -5.34 4.23 -23.83
N ALA A 207 -5.86 4.16 -25.07
CA ALA A 207 -7.18 4.66 -25.42
C ALA A 207 -8.29 3.78 -24.80
N MET A 208 -9.18 4.38 -24.01
CA MET A 208 -10.23 3.69 -23.26
C MET A 208 -11.64 3.99 -23.77
N SER A 209 -11.88 5.24 -24.18
CA SER A 209 -13.12 5.72 -24.80
C SER A 209 -12.81 6.96 -25.65
N VAL A 210 -13.83 7.55 -26.25
CA VAL A 210 -13.81 8.85 -26.91
C VAL A 210 -14.71 9.82 -26.11
N ASP A 211 -14.43 11.13 -26.15
CA ASP A 211 -15.25 12.18 -25.53
C ASP A 211 -16.11 12.98 -26.53
N ALA A 212 -16.74 14.06 -26.04
CA ALA A 212 -17.65 14.91 -26.83
C ALA A 212 -16.94 15.79 -27.89
N LEU A 213 -15.61 15.91 -27.87
CA LEU A 213 -14.81 16.57 -28.90
C LEU A 213 -14.28 15.57 -29.95
N SER A 214 -14.69 14.29 -29.85
CA SER A 214 -14.10 13.16 -30.55
C SER A 214 -12.64 12.87 -30.14
N GLU A 215 -12.19 13.34 -28.97
CA GLU A 215 -10.81 13.09 -28.49
C GLU A 215 -10.69 11.78 -27.66
N PRO A 216 -9.52 11.09 -27.68
CA PRO A 216 -9.35 9.82 -26.97
C PRO A 216 -9.18 9.96 -25.45
N ILE A 217 -10.25 9.69 -24.68
CA ILE A 217 -10.17 9.46 -23.24
C ILE A 217 -9.22 8.30 -22.99
N SER A 218 -8.05 8.60 -22.42
CA SER A 218 -6.92 7.69 -22.36
C SER A 218 -6.24 7.68 -20.99
N VAL A 219 -5.84 6.50 -20.53
CA VAL A 219 -5.16 6.31 -19.23
C VAL A 219 -3.64 6.29 -19.41
N PRO A 220 -2.85 6.86 -18.48
CA PRO A 220 -1.41 6.66 -18.46
C PRO A 220 -1.08 5.21 -18.10
N VAL A 221 -0.20 4.56 -18.86
CA VAL A 221 0.28 3.21 -18.57
C VAL A 221 1.81 3.19 -18.53
N LEU A 222 2.33 2.57 -17.47
CA LEU A 222 3.75 2.28 -17.28
C LEU A 222 3.91 0.75 -17.35
N VAL A 223 4.76 0.26 -18.23
CA VAL A 223 5.07 -1.17 -18.34
C VAL A 223 6.55 -1.39 -18.09
N ALA A 224 6.89 -2.08 -17.00
CA ALA A 224 8.24 -2.57 -16.75
C ALA A 224 8.32 -4.03 -17.20
N LYS A 225 8.98 -4.29 -18.33
CA LYS A 225 9.18 -5.63 -18.86
C LYS A 225 10.59 -6.09 -18.51
N GLY A 226 10.69 -7.17 -17.75
CA GLY A 226 11.95 -7.71 -17.24
C GLY A 226 12.88 -8.25 -18.33
N ARG A 227 14.05 -8.75 -17.92
CA ARG A 227 14.94 -9.48 -18.83
C ARG A 227 14.46 -10.91 -19.09
N TYR A 228 13.81 -11.51 -18.09
CA TYR A 228 13.40 -12.92 -18.11
C TYR A 228 11.88 -13.03 -18.28
N SER A 229 11.41 -14.13 -18.87
CA SER A 229 9.99 -14.49 -18.85
C SER A 229 9.53 -14.77 -17.41
N GLY A 230 8.24 -14.57 -17.13
CA GLY A 230 7.68 -14.68 -15.79
C GLY A 230 6.24 -14.17 -15.74
N LYS A 231 5.75 -13.95 -14.53
CA LYS A 231 4.37 -13.51 -14.27
C LYS A 231 4.12 -12.04 -14.63
N VAL A 232 2.87 -11.71 -14.91
CA VAL A 232 2.42 -10.33 -15.15
C VAL A 232 1.61 -9.80 -13.95
N LEU A 233 2.14 -8.79 -13.27
CA LEU A 233 1.47 -8.12 -12.15
C LEU A 233 0.79 -6.82 -12.64
N GLY A 234 -0.54 -6.76 -12.51
CA GLY A 234 -1.34 -5.56 -12.72
C GLY A 234 -1.41 -4.69 -11.47
N LEU A 235 -1.16 -3.39 -11.62
CA LEU A 235 -1.32 -2.38 -10.58
C LEU A 235 -2.26 -1.28 -11.06
N THR A 236 -3.37 -1.04 -10.36
CA THR A 236 -4.31 0.06 -10.65
C THR A 236 -4.40 1.02 -9.48
N SER A 237 -4.57 2.32 -9.76
CA SER A 237 -4.94 3.32 -8.77
C SER A 237 -5.82 4.42 -9.35
N ALA A 238 -6.46 5.19 -8.47
CA ALA A 238 -7.38 6.27 -8.82
C ALA A 238 -8.45 5.85 -9.86
N ILE A 239 -9.08 4.69 -9.62
CA ILE A 239 -10.39 4.35 -10.19
C ILE A 239 -11.48 5.29 -9.66
N HIS A 240 -11.32 5.72 -8.41
CA HIS A 240 -11.91 6.92 -7.86
C HIS A 240 -10.89 8.05 -8.01
N GLY A 241 -11.24 9.12 -8.73
CA GLY A 241 -10.26 10.13 -9.15
C GLY A 241 -9.56 10.91 -8.02
N ASN A 242 -10.13 10.95 -6.82
CA ASN A 242 -9.60 11.67 -5.65
C ASN A 242 -8.82 10.79 -4.65
N GLU A 243 -8.54 9.54 -5.00
CA GLU A 243 -7.85 8.57 -4.13
C GLU A 243 -6.38 8.42 -4.56
N LEU A 244 -5.55 9.35 -4.10
CA LEU A 244 -4.28 9.71 -4.75
C LEU A 244 -3.05 8.86 -4.35
N ASN A 245 -3.11 8.12 -3.24
CA ASN A 245 -1.91 7.50 -2.67
C ASN A 245 -1.27 6.41 -3.56
N GLY A 246 -2.08 5.62 -4.27
CA GLY A 246 -1.59 4.59 -5.21
C GLY A 246 -0.75 5.15 -6.37
N ILE A 247 -1.04 6.37 -6.83
CA ILE A 247 -0.23 7.07 -7.85
C ILE A 247 1.21 7.21 -7.35
N LYS A 248 1.39 7.59 -6.08
CA LYS A 248 2.71 7.79 -5.47
C LYS A 248 3.46 6.48 -5.30
N VAL A 249 2.76 5.40 -4.91
CA VAL A 249 3.31 4.05 -4.80
C VAL A 249 3.84 3.58 -6.16
N ILE A 250 3.04 3.63 -7.22
CA ILE A 250 3.47 3.25 -8.58
C ILE A 250 4.68 4.09 -9.02
N HIS A 251 4.62 5.41 -8.83
CA HIS A 251 5.73 6.30 -9.16
C HIS A 251 6.99 6.03 -8.33
N GLN A 252 6.91 5.50 -7.10
CA GLN A 252 8.10 5.10 -6.34
C GLN A 252 8.64 3.73 -6.79
N LEU A 253 7.77 2.75 -7.02
CA LEU A 253 8.12 1.42 -7.51
C LEU A 253 8.93 1.50 -8.80
N PHE A 254 8.41 2.21 -9.81
CA PHE A 254 9.06 2.42 -11.10
C PHE A 254 10.34 3.28 -11.06
N ARG A 255 10.73 3.81 -9.89
CA ARG A 255 12.02 4.47 -9.64
C ARG A 255 12.96 3.65 -8.73
N SER A 256 12.50 2.51 -8.22
CA SER A 256 13.21 1.68 -7.23
C SER A 256 13.50 0.25 -7.71
N ILE A 257 12.72 -0.29 -8.65
CA ILE A 257 13.02 -1.57 -9.32
C ILE A 257 14.23 -1.40 -10.28
N ASP A 258 15.14 -2.37 -10.31
CA ASP A 258 16.07 -2.54 -11.44
C ASP A 258 15.43 -3.52 -12.42
N VAL A 259 14.99 -3.02 -13.58
CA VAL A 259 14.24 -3.83 -14.56
C VAL A 259 15.13 -4.87 -15.26
N SER A 260 16.45 -4.79 -15.11
CA SER A 260 17.36 -5.86 -15.55
C SER A 260 17.42 -7.05 -14.59
N GLU A 261 17.03 -6.85 -13.32
CA GLU A 261 16.89 -7.89 -12.29
C GLU A 261 15.45 -8.47 -12.24
N LEU A 262 14.49 -7.85 -12.95
CA LEU A 262 13.09 -8.27 -13.01
C LEU A 262 12.87 -9.49 -13.93
N GLY A 263 12.10 -10.46 -13.44
CA GLY A 263 11.45 -11.52 -14.23
C GLY A 263 9.97 -11.24 -14.43
N GLY A 264 9.45 -11.48 -15.63
CA GLY A 264 8.07 -11.16 -15.97
C GLY A 264 7.82 -9.68 -16.27
N VAL A 265 6.62 -9.18 -15.96
CA VAL A 265 6.17 -7.83 -16.35
C VAL A 265 5.34 -7.18 -15.24
N ILE A 266 5.52 -5.88 -15.02
CA ILE A 266 4.61 -5.06 -14.20
C ILE A 266 3.87 -4.11 -15.14
N VAL A 267 2.53 -4.21 -15.17
CA VAL A 267 1.64 -3.31 -15.93
C VAL A 267 0.92 -2.41 -14.93
N ALA A 268 1.27 -1.12 -14.91
CA ALA A 268 0.76 -0.18 -13.92
C ALA A 268 0.01 1.00 -14.56
N ILE A 269 -1.16 1.30 -14.00
CA ILE A 269 -2.06 2.38 -14.44
C ILE A 269 -2.23 3.35 -13.27
N PRO A 270 -1.45 4.44 -13.19
CA PRO A 270 -1.53 5.40 -12.09
C PRO A 270 -2.91 6.05 -11.94
N VAL A 271 -3.59 6.33 -13.05
CA VAL A 271 -4.92 6.97 -13.05
C VAL A 271 -5.86 6.18 -13.94
N LEU A 272 -6.65 5.29 -13.34
CA LEU A 272 -7.63 4.48 -14.07
C LEU A 272 -8.91 5.27 -14.43
N ASN A 273 -9.21 6.37 -13.73
CA ASN A 273 -10.31 7.28 -14.03
C ASN A 273 -9.81 8.73 -14.26
N PRO A 274 -9.27 9.06 -15.45
CA PRO A 274 -8.85 10.41 -15.78
C PRO A 274 -9.99 11.47 -15.69
N PRO A 275 -11.23 11.21 -16.15
CA PRO A 275 -12.32 12.18 -16.01
C PRO A 275 -12.70 12.51 -14.56
N GLY A 276 -12.62 11.56 -13.63
CA GLY A 276 -12.79 11.81 -12.20
C GLY A 276 -11.60 12.53 -11.59
N PHE A 277 -10.38 12.11 -11.95
CA PHE A 277 -9.12 12.69 -11.44
C PHE A 277 -9.00 14.19 -11.78
N LEU A 278 -9.28 14.57 -13.03
CA LEU A 278 -9.27 15.96 -13.48
C LEU A 278 -10.32 16.84 -12.77
N ARG A 279 -11.35 16.23 -12.15
CA ARG A 279 -12.39 16.92 -11.38
C ARG A 279 -12.21 16.80 -9.85
N ASN A 280 -11.16 16.13 -9.37
CA ASN A 280 -10.99 15.73 -7.96
C ASN A 280 -12.23 14.99 -7.39
N GLN A 281 -12.87 14.16 -8.21
CA GLN A 281 -14.11 13.45 -7.89
C GLN A 281 -13.91 11.93 -7.85
N ARG A 282 -14.78 11.26 -7.09
CA ARG A 282 -14.81 9.79 -7.00
C ARG A 282 -15.39 9.16 -8.26
N GLN A 283 -16.35 9.86 -8.87
CA GLN A 283 -17.19 9.40 -9.96
C GLN A 283 -16.50 9.49 -11.33
N PHE A 284 -17.10 8.86 -12.34
CA PHE A 284 -16.83 9.09 -13.75
C PHE A 284 -17.56 10.34 -14.26
N SER A 285 -17.40 10.67 -15.55
CA SER A 285 -17.98 11.89 -16.16
C SER A 285 -19.51 11.95 -16.19
N ASP A 286 -20.20 10.84 -15.95
CA ASP A 286 -21.65 10.69 -15.88
C ASP A 286 -22.19 10.61 -14.43
N GLY A 287 -21.33 10.84 -13.43
CA GLY A 287 -21.70 10.77 -12.01
C GLY A 287 -21.71 9.35 -11.42
N LYS A 288 -21.32 8.31 -12.15
CA LYS A 288 -21.29 6.92 -11.64
C LYS A 288 -19.96 6.56 -10.96
N ASP A 289 -20.03 5.74 -9.92
CA ASP A 289 -18.84 5.09 -9.35
C ASP A 289 -18.47 3.88 -10.23
N LEU A 290 -17.37 3.98 -11.01
CA LEU A 290 -16.91 2.90 -11.90
C LEU A 290 -16.82 1.55 -11.20
N ASN A 291 -16.46 1.53 -9.91
CA ASN A 291 -16.27 0.34 -9.11
C ASN A 291 -17.59 -0.27 -8.60
N ARG A 292 -18.71 0.02 -9.28
CA ARG A 292 -20.05 -0.57 -9.09
C ARG A 292 -20.72 -1.04 -10.40
N TRP A 293 -20.05 -0.97 -11.55
CA TRP A 293 -20.64 -1.27 -12.86
C TRP A 293 -19.93 -2.37 -13.66
N PHE A 294 -18.90 -3.03 -13.11
CA PHE A 294 -18.31 -4.21 -13.74
C PHE A 294 -19.33 -5.37 -13.82
N PRO A 295 -19.31 -6.22 -14.88
CA PRO A 295 -18.31 -6.30 -15.95
C PRO A 295 -18.45 -5.23 -17.06
N GLY A 296 -19.50 -4.43 -17.06
CA GLY A 296 -19.80 -3.53 -18.16
C GLY A 296 -20.28 -4.25 -19.43
N ARG A 297 -20.57 -3.47 -20.47
CA ARG A 297 -20.88 -3.93 -21.83
C ARG A 297 -20.66 -2.80 -22.84
N TYR A 298 -20.34 -3.16 -24.08
CA TYR A 298 -20.39 -2.22 -25.20
C TYR A 298 -21.84 -1.97 -25.65
N GLY A 299 -22.07 -0.90 -26.41
CA GLY A 299 -23.40 -0.56 -26.97
C GLY A 299 -24.32 0.14 -25.97
N GLY A 300 -24.02 1.41 -25.65
CA GLY A 300 -24.87 2.27 -24.84
C GLY A 300 -24.09 3.11 -23.82
N ASP A 301 -24.39 2.90 -22.55
CA ASP A 301 -23.92 3.70 -21.41
C ASP A 301 -22.39 3.90 -21.34
N PRO A 302 -21.88 5.14 -21.18
CA PRO A 302 -20.44 5.43 -21.15
C PRO A 302 -19.68 4.68 -20.07
N THR A 303 -20.20 4.62 -18.84
CA THR A 303 -19.57 3.87 -17.74
C THR A 303 -19.52 2.36 -18.04
N LEU A 304 -20.63 1.75 -18.50
CA LEU A 304 -20.62 0.32 -18.88
C LEU A 304 -19.61 0.02 -19.99
N ALA A 305 -19.46 0.90 -20.98
CA ALA A 305 -18.47 0.73 -22.04
C ALA A 305 -17.04 0.91 -21.49
N TYR A 306 -16.81 1.90 -20.63
CA TYR A 306 -15.49 2.19 -20.06
C TYR A 306 -14.96 1.05 -19.20
N VAL A 307 -15.75 0.53 -18.26
CA VAL A 307 -15.33 -0.58 -17.38
C VAL A 307 -15.16 -1.89 -18.15
N ARG A 308 -15.94 -2.09 -19.24
CA ARG A 308 -15.72 -3.21 -20.15
C ARG A 308 -14.36 -3.10 -20.85
N THR A 309 -13.98 -1.91 -21.33
CA THR A 309 -12.66 -1.66 -21.89
C THR A 309 -11.53 -1.89 -20.88
N VAL A 310 -11.74 -1.58 -19.59
CA VAL A 310 -10.77 -1.92 -18.51
C VAL A 310 -10.54 -3.43 -18.44
N LEU A 311 -11.59 -4.25 -18.51
CA LEU A 311 -11.41 -5.71 -18.53
C LEU A 311 -10.67 -6.18 -19.78
N ASP A 312 -11.13 -5.76 -20.96
CA ASP A 312 -10.64 -6.29 -22.23
C ASP A 312 -9.21 -5.83 -22.57
N LYS A 313 -8.80 -4.63 -22.13
CA LYS A 313 -7.47 -4.06 -22.45
C LYS A 313 -6.45 -4.12 -21.30
N ILE A 314 -6.89 -4.23 -20.04
CA ILE A 314 -6.00 -4.23 -18.86
C ILE A 314 -6.08 -5.58 -18.12
N VAL A 315 -7.25 -5.97 -17.60
CA VAL A 315 -7.37 -7.17 -16.75
C VAL A 315 -7.07 -8.45 -17.54
N SER A 316 -7.42 -8.50 -18.84
CA SER A 316 -7.08 -9.61 -19.75
C SER A 316 -5.58 -9.82 -19.98
N LYS A 317 -4.71 -8.93 -19.49
CA LYS A 317 -3.26 -8.91 -19.75
C LYS A 317 -2.41 -9.29 -18.54
N VAL A 318 -3.02 -9.58 -17.38
CA VAL A 318 -2.30 -9.75 -16.10
C VAL A 318 -2.63 -11.09 -15.43
N ASP A 319 -1.65 -11.73 -14.80
CA ASP A 319 -1.85 -12.94 -13.98
C ASP A 319 -2.44 -12.60 -12.60
N TYR A 320 -2.11 -11.42 -12.05
CA TYR A 320 -2.50 -10.97 -10.71
C TYR A 320 -2.88 -9.48 -10.74
N LEU A 321 -3.75 -9.03 -9.84
CA LEU A 321 -4.15 -7.62 -9.75
C LEU A 321 -4.06 -7.06 -8.31
N ILE A 322 -3.51 -5.86 -8.18
CA ILE A 322 -3.52 -5.08 -6.94
C ILE A 322 -4.13 -3.71 -7.25
N ASP A 323 -5.29 -3.46 -6.65
CA ASP A 323 -6.08 -2.25 -6.87
C ASP A 323 -5.99 -1.33 -5.64
N MET A 324 -5.49 -0.10 -5.82
CA MET A 324 -5.09 0.79 -4.74
C MET A 324 -6.05 1.97 -4.55
N HIS A 325 -6.63 2.04 -3.36
CA HIS A 325 -7.71 2.95 -2.94
C HIS A 325 -7.28 3.79 -1.71
N THR A 326 -8.13 4.74 -1.32
CA THR A 326 -8.05 5.42 -0.01
C THR A 326 -9.45 5.48 0.59
N ALA A 327 -9.57 5.98 1.83
CA ALA A 327 -10.85 6.50 2.30
C ALA A 327 -11.44 7.50 1.29
N SER A 328 -12.77 7.56 1.22
CA SER A 328 -13.48 8.62 0.49
C SER A 328 -13.41 9.95 1.24
N PHE A 329 -13.72 11.07 0.56
CA PHE A 329 -13.80 12.41 1.15
C PHE A 329 -14.51 12.45 2.52
N GLY A 330 -13.99 13.26 3.45
CA GLY A 330 -14.56 13.45 4.79
C GLY A 330 -14.30 12.29 5.76
N ARG A 331 -13.39 11.35 5.45
CA ARG A 331 -13.09 10.16 6.25
C ARG A 331 -11.59 9.92 6.39
N VAL A 332 -11.18 9.27 7.47
CA VAL A 332 -9.82 8.78 7.71
C VAL A 332 -9.78 7.25 7.76
N ASN A 333 -8.66 6.64 7.37
CA ASN A 333 -8.48 5.20 7.26
C ASN A 333 -7.14 4.71 7.81
N SER A 334 -7.12 3.45 8.23
CA SER A 334 -5.89 2.69 8.44
C SER A 334 -5.24 2.28 7.11
N PHE A 335 -4.02 1.73 7.18
CA PHE A 335 -3.47 0.91 6.11
C PHE A 335 -3.99 -0.53 6.23
N TYR A 336 -4.92 -0.92 5.35
CA TYR A 336 -5.55 -2.23 5.37
C TYR A 336 -5.72 -2.85 3.98
N VAL A 337 -5.98 -4.15 3.93
CA VAL A 337 -6.23 -4.90 2.69
C VAL A 337 -7.60 -5.59 2.75
N ARG A 338 -8.39 -5.48 1.69
CA ARG A 338 -9.53 -6.39 1.45
C ARG A 338 -9.11 -7.53 0.53
N ALA A 339 -9.34 -8.76 0.98
CA ALA A 339 -9.03 -9.96 0.22
C ALA A 339 -10.03 -11.09 0.52
N ASN A 340 -10.18 -12.03 -0.43
CA ASN A 340 -10.84 -13.29 -0.10
C ASN A 340 -9.84 -14.20 0.64
N MET A 341 -9.92 -14.23 1.97
CA MET A 341 -9.04 -15.07 2.80
C MET A 341 -9.27 -16.59 2.65
N THR A 342 -10.34 -17.03 1.98
CA THR A 342 -10.54 -18.47 1.66
C THR A 342 -9.75 -18.93 0.44
N ASN A 343 -9.33 -18.00 -0.44
CA ASN A 343 -8.44 -18.32 -1.56
C ASN A 343 -6.98 -18.13 -1.09
N PRO A 344 -6.12 -19.17 -1.19
CA PRO A 344 -4.78 -19.13 -0.62
C PRO A 344 -3.86 -18.10 -1.30
N ILE A 345 -4.08 -17.80 -2.59
CA ILE A 345 -3.29 -16.82 -3.34
C ILE A 345 -3.61 -15.41 -2.84
N THR A 346 -4.89 -15.03 -2.77
CA THR A 346 -5.28 -13.69 -2.27
C THR A 346 -5.02 -13.54 -0.77
N ARG A 347 -5.14 -14.61 0.02
CA ARG A 347 -4.69 -14.65 1.43
C ARG A 347 -3.19 -14.34 1.52
N GLN A 348 -2.36 -14.99 0.71
CA GLN A 348 -0.92 -14.79 0.71
C GLN A 348 -0.51 -13.39 0.23
N MET A 349 -1.12 -12.87 -0.84
CA MET A 349 -0.90 -11.48 -1.30
C MET A 349 -1.27 -10.45 -0.21
N ALA A 350 -2.38 -10.67 0.52
CA ALA A 350 -2.79 -9.77 1.60
C ALA A 350 -1.87 -9.81 2.81
N LEU A 351 -1.32 -10.98 3.16
CA LEU A 351 -0.34 -11.12 4.24
C LEU A 351 1.01 -10.47 3.87
N LEU A 352 1.48 -10.63 2.63
CA LEU A 352 2.75 -10.06 2.14
C LEU A 352 2.76 -8.51 2.15
N GLN A 353 1.59 -7.87 2.13
CA GLN A 353 1.47 -6.41 2.28
C GLN A 353 1.81 -5.89 3.70
N ASN A 354 1.97 -6.77 4.70
CA ASN A 354 2.20 -6.41 6.11
C ASN A 354 1.26 -5.29 6.65
N PRO A 355 -0.07 -5.27 6.35
CA PRO A 355 -0.94 -4.16 6.74
C PRO A 355 -1.29 -4.13 8.23
N GLN A 356 -1.90 -3.03 8.70
CA GLN A 356 -2.43 -2.97 10.06
C GLN A 356 -3.61 -3.94 10.24
N PHE A 357 -4.48 -4.00 9.22
CA PHE A 357 -5.66 -4.88 9.20
C PHE A 357 -5.78 -5.63 7.88
N ILE A 358 -6.34 -6.84 7.94
CA ILE A 358 -6.82 -7.56 6.74
C ILE A 358 -8.31 -7.84 6.94
N VAL A 359 -9.14 -7.41 6.00
CA VAL A 359 -10.59 -7.64 6.01
C VAL A 359 -10.91 -8.77 5.05
N HIS A 360 -11.41 -9.88 5.58
CA HIS A 360 -11.99 -10.93 4.75
C HIS A 360 -13.27 -10.41 4.07
N ASN A 361 -13.30 -10.45 2.74
CA ASN A 361 -14.43 -10.00 1.92
C ASN A 361 -14.36 -10.69 0.55
N SER A 362 -15.41 -11.41 0.15
CA SER A 362 -15.49 -12.19 -1.11
C SER A 362 -15.49 -11.31 -2.38
N SER A 363 -15.65 -10.00 -2.21
CA SER A 363 -15.79 -8.88 -3.16
C SER A 363 -17.22 -8.35 -3.22
N PRO A 364 -17.43 -7.02 -3.20
CA PRO A 364 -18.70 -6.42 -3.57
C PRO A 364 -19.02 -6.71 -5.04
N GLU A 365 -20.32 -6.81 -5.35
CA GLU A 365 -20.80 -6.89 -6.73
C GLU A 365 -20.47 -5.60 -7.49
N GLY A 366 -20.33 -5.69 -8.81
CA GLY A 366 -19.98 -4.53 -9.65
C GLY A 366 -18.54 -4.01 -9.49
N SER A 367 -17.70 -4.62 -8.64
CA SER A 367 -16.34 -4.14 -8.35
C SER A 367 -15.25 -4.73 -9.25
N LEU A 368 -14.17 -3.96 -9.48
CA LEU A 368 -13.00 -4.39 -10.26
C LEU A 368 -12.34 -5.64 -9.66
N ARG A 369 -12.14 -5.69 -8.33
CA ARG A 369 -11.60 -6.86 -7.63
C ARG A 369 -12.47 -8.10 -7.80
N GLY A 370 -13.79 -7.95 -7.68
CA GLY A 370 -14.74 -9.05 -7.86
C GLY A 370 -14.70 -9.59 -9.28
N GLN A 371 -14.72 -8.71 -10.28
CA GLN A 371 -14.72 -9.11 -11.68
C GLN A 371 -13.38 -9.68 -12.16
N ALA A 372 -12.25 -9.17 -11.69
CA ALA A 372 -10.94 -9.78 -11.94
C ALA A 372 -10.88 -11.21 -11.35
N SER A 373 -11.37 -11.38 -10.12
CA SER A 373 -11.46 -12.70 -9.47
C SER A 373 -12.37 -13.66 -10.26
N ALA A 374 -13.50 -13.17 -10.79
CA ALA A 374 -14.41 -13.95 -11.64
C ALA A 374 -13.81 -14.31 -13.02
N MET A 375 -12.84 -13.52 -13.51
CA MET A 375 -12.01 -13.84 -14.69
C MET A 375 -10.83 -14.77 -14.37
N GLY A 376 -10.69 -15.23 -13.12
CA GLY A 376 -9.60 -16.11 -12.69
C GLY A 376 -8.31 -15.39 -12.28
N VAL A 377 -8.28 -14.05 -12.31
CA VAL A 377 -7.13 -13.22 -11.90
C VAL A 377 -7.19 -12.98 -10.39
N PRO A 378 -6.28 -13.51 -9.56
CA PRO A 378 -6.29 -13.29 -8.12
C PRO A 378 -6.05 -11.81 -7.82
N ALA A 379 -7.02 -11.19 -7.12
CA ALA A 379 -7.06 -9.75 -6.93
C ALA A 379 -7.24 -9.35 -5.46
N ILE A 380 -6.49 -8.34 -5.00
CA ILE A 380 -6.64 -7.71 -3.68
C ILE A 380 -6.87 -6.20 -3.83
N THR A 381 -7.57 -5.60 -2.87
CA THR A 381 -7.72 -4.15 -2.76
C THR A 381 -6.89 -3.67 -1.58
N VAL A 382 -5.97 -2.73 -1.82
CA VAL A 382 -5.09 -2.14 -0.79
C VAL A 382 -5.55 -0.70 -0.53
N GLU A 383 -5.77 -0.37 0.73
CA GLU A 383 -6.31 0.93 1.16
C GLU A 383 -5.25 1.71 1.93
N ILE A 384 -4.92 2.89 1.42
CA ILE A 384 -3.67 3.60 1.74
C ILE A 384 -3.99 4.92 2.46
N GLY A 385 -4.72 4.83 3.58
CA GLY A 385 -5.10 5.96 4.42
C GLY A 385 -6.13 6.89 3.78
N ASP A 386 -5.93 8.19 3.98
CA ASP A 386 -6.97 9.22 3.81
C ASP A 386 -7.02 9.77 2.35
N PRO A 387 -8.16 10.32 1.89
CA PRO A 387 -8.30 10.94 0.57
C PRO A 387 -7.41 12.18 0.41
N GLN A 388 -7.08 12.51 -0.85
CA GLN A 388 -6.49 13.80 -1.29
C GLN A 388 -5.15 14.24 -0.63
N ALA A 389 -4.61 13.49 0.35
CA ALA A 389 -3.32 13.75 1.00
C ALA A 389 -2.34 12.57 0.83
N PHE A 390 -1.03 12.84 0.85
CA PHE A 390 0.01 11.82 0.65
C PHE A 390 0.51 11.22 1.97
N HIS A 391 -0.01 10.05 2.33
CA HIS A 391 0.34 9.31 3.55
C HIS A 391 1.67 8.57 3.38
N SER A 392 2.79 9.31 3.46
CA SER A 392 4.14 8.81 3.18
C SER A 392 4.48 7.51 3.93
N ASN A 393 3.96 7.32 5.15
CA ASN A 393 4.13 6.09 5.92
C ASN A 393 3.45 4.89 5.25
N PHE A 394 2.18 5.03 4.86
CA PHE A 394 1.39 3.98 4.21
C PHE A 394 1.79 3.74 2.76
N ILE A 395 2.23 4.79 2.04
CA ILE A 395 2.86 4.68 0.71
C ILE A 395 4.12 3.79 0.80
N ASN A 396 5.00 4.05 1.77
CA ASN A 396 6.22 3.26 1.97
C ASN A 396 5.90 1.81 2.40
N ALA A 397 4.90 1.60 3.27
CA ALA A 397 4.46 0.26 3.67
C ALA A 397 3.86 -0.53 2.49
N THR A 398 3.02 0.12 1.66
CA THR A 398 2.49 -0.49 0.43
C THR A 398 3.62 -0.86 -0.54
N LEU A 399 4.66 -0.02 -0.63
CA LEU A 399 5.81 -0.27 -1.48
C LEU A 399 6.63 -1.49 -0.99
N GLU A 400 6.86 -1.62 0.32
CA GLU A 400 7.46 -2.81 0.95
C GLU A 400 6.63 -4.06 0.63
N GLY A 401 5.30 -3.97 0.81
CA GLY A 401 4.35 -5.01 0.45
C GLY A 401 4.36 -5.42 -1.02
N LEU A 402 4.57 -4.48 -1.94
CA LEU A 402 4.72 -4.76 -3.37
C LEU A 402 6.05 -5.45 -3.68
N PHE A 403 7.15 -5.06 -3.03
CA PHE A 403 8.42 -5.80 -3.15
C PHE A 403 8.26 -7.24 -2.63
N ASN A 404 7.61 -7.45 -1.50
CA ASN A 404 7.31 -8.78 -0.95
C ASN A 404 6.48 -9.66 -1.90
N ILE A 405 5.48 -9.09 -2.58
CA ILE A 405 4.69 -9.81 -3.59
C ILE A 405 5.55 -10.13 -4.83
N LEU A 406 6.34 -9.18 -5.33
CA LEU A 406 7.24 -9.43 -6.47
C LEU A 406 8.26 -10.52 -6.17
N SER A 407 8.86 -10.54 -4.98
CA SER A 407 9.74 -11.61 -4.50
C SER A 407 9.02 -12.95 -4.41
N HIS A 408 7.82 -12.98 -3.81
CA HIS A 408 7.03 -14.22 -3.68
C HIS A 408 6.59 -14.80 -5.03
N LEU A 409 6.30 -13.95 -6.02
CA LEU A 409 5.98 -14.35 -7.40
C LEU A 409 7.22 -14.70 -8.24
N ALA A 410 8.41 -14.76 -7.63
CA ALA A 410 9.71 -14.96 -8.29
C ALA A 410 10.01 -13.94 -9.41
N MET A 411 9.42 -12.74 -9.32
CA MET A 411 9.66 -11.63 -10.24
C MET A 411 10.89 -10.80 -9.83
N LEU A 412 11.31 -10.85 -8.56
CA LEU A 412 12.56 -10.25 -8.08
C LEU A 412 13.37 -11.28 -7.24
N PRO A 413 14.71 -11.18 -7.23
CA PRO A 413 15.59 -12.13 -6.52
C PRO A 413 15.79 -11.81 -5.03
N ASP A 414 15.36 -10.64 -4.55
CA ASP A 414 15.43 -10.29 -3.13
C ASP A 414 14.49 -11.18 -2.30
N PRO A 415 14.85 -11.58 -1.06
CA PRO A 415 13.95 -12.30 -0.17
C PRO A 415 12.82 -11.40 0.34
N VAL A 416 11.70 -12.02 0.74
CA VAL A 416 10.57 -11.34 1.41
C VAL A 416 11.05 -10.70 2.72
N GLU A 417 10.83 -9.40 2.91
CA GLU A 417 11.07 -8.68 4.16
C GLU A 417 9.79 -8.76 5.03
N HIS A 418 9.81 -9.58 6.08
CA HIS A 418 8.67 -9.75 7.00
C HIS A 418 8.54 -8.56 7.96
N GLY A 419 7.32 -8.01 8.08
CA GLY A 419 7.03 -6.89 8.97
C GLY A 419 7.15 -7.25 10.45
N LEU A 420 7.44 -6.25 11.29
CA LEU A 420 7.62 -6.42 12.75
C LEU A 420 6.32 -6.72 13.53
N SER A 421 5.16 -6.64 12.87
CA SER A 421 3.84 -6.82 13.46
C SER A 421 2.95 -7.69 12.57
N VAL A 422 2.29 -8.68 13.18
CA VAL A 422 1.27 -9.50 12.50
C VAL A 422 0.02 -8.64 12.24
N PRO A 423 -0.54 -8.62 11.01
CA PRO A 423 -1.79 -7.90 10.72
C PRO A 423 -2.97 -8.40 11.57
N VAL A 424 -3.82 -7.49 12.03
CA VAL A 424 -5.08 -7.87 12.72
C VAL A 424 -6.09 -8.30 11.66
N VAL A 425 -6.28 -9.61 11.52
CA VAL A 425 -7.23 -10.18 10.55
C VAL A 425 -8.66 -10.11 11.11
N CYS A 426 -9.56 -9.54 10.31
CA CYS A 426 -10.98 -9.43 10.60
C CYS A 426 -11.77 -10.44 9.74
N SER A 427 -12.62 -11.24 10.38
CA SER A 427 -13.46 -12.25 9.71
C SER A 427 -14.60 -11.63 8.89
N SER A 428 -15.04 -10.43 9.30
CA SER A 428 -15.97 -9.57 8.57
C SER A 428 -15.74 -8.10 8.97
N SER A 429 -16.44 -7.19 8.31
CA SER A 429 -16.51 -5.80 8.76
C SER A 429 -17.86 -5.19 8.38
N THR A 430 -18.23 -4.08 9.02
CA THR A 430 -19.46 -3.34 8.70
C THR A 430 -19.26 -1.85 8.85
N TRP A 431 -19.91 -1.07 7.99
CA TRP A 431 -20.07 0.37 8.19
C TRP A 431 -21.29 0.63 9.06
N ILE A 432 -21.11 1.44 10.11
CA ILE A 432 -22.22 2.05 10.82
C ILE A 432 -22.72 3.24 10.00
N TRP A 433 -24.01 3.25 9.69
CA TRP A 433 -24.65 4.28 8.88
C TRP A 433 -25.49 5.21 9.77
N LEU A 434 -25.44 6.51 9.48
CA LEU A 434 -26.20 7.53 10.20
C LEU A 434 -27.68 7.48 9.80
N ARG A 435 -28.55 7.48 10.82
CA ARG A 435 -30.02 7.50 10.69
C ARG A 435 -30.61 8.89 10.94
N HIS A 436 -29.77 9.82 11.40
CA HIS A 436 -30.11 11.20 11.74
C HIS A 436 -29.02 12.11 11.16
N GLY A 437 -29.41 13.19 10.49
CA GLY A 437 -28.50 14.23 10.04
C GLY A 437 -28.24 15.28 11.14
N GLY A 438 -27.14 16.01 11.03
CA GLY A 438 -26.73 17.04 11.99
C GLY A 438 -25.21 17.16 12.13
N VAL A 439 -24.77 17.73 13.25
CA VAL A 439 -23.36 17.87 13.62
C VAL A 439 -22.86 16.56 14.25
N LEU A 440 -21.95 15.89 13.55
CA LEU A 440 -21.34 14.64 13.99
C LEU A 440 -20.14 14.88 14.92
N THR A 441 -20.09 14.14 16.03
CA THR A 441 -18.87 13.95 16.84
C THR A 441 -18.54 12.46 16.93
N THR A 442 -17.29 12.08 16.65
CA THR A 442 -16.79 10.70 16.85
C THR A 442 -16.02 10.60 18.17
N TYR A 443 -16.18 9.49 18.90
CA TYR A 443 -15.55 9.25 20.21
C TYR A 443 -14.51 8.11 20.19
N VAL A 444 -14.11 7.66 19.00
CA VAL A 444 -13.13 6.59 18.78
C VAL A 444 -12.21 6.98 17.64
N ASP A 445 -10.97 6.51 17.66
CA ASP A 445 -9.95 6.73 16.64
C ASP A 445 -9.56 5.45 15.89
N VAL A 446 -8.85 5.59 14.78
CA VAL A 446 -8.44 4.48 13.93
C VAL A 446 -7.46 3.56 14.67
N GLY A 447 -7.82 2.29 14.78
CA GLY A 447 -7.11 1.27 15.56
C GLY A 447 -7.66 1.01 16.96
N ASP A 448 -8.63 1.80 17.44
CA ASP A 448 -9.28 1.53 18.74
C ASP A 448 -10.04 0.21 18.72
N LYS A 449 -9.92 -0.56 19.81
CA LYS A 449 -10.78 -1.71 20.08
C LYS A 449 -12.01 -1.23 20.87
N VAL A 450 -13.19 -1.46 20.33
CA VAL A 450 -14.47 -1.05 20.93
C VAL A 450 -15.25 -2.26 21.44
N LYS A 451 -16.02 -2.07 22.51
CA LYS A 451 -16.91 -3.08 23.08
C LYS A 451 -18.35 -2.92 22.61
N LYS A 452 -19.09 -4.01 22.50
CA LYS A 452 -20.54 -3.98 22.21
C LYS A 452 -21.25 -3.05 23.19
N GLY A 453 -22.05 -2.12 22.67
CA GLY A 453 -22.78 -1.12 23.45
C GLY A 453 -22.01 0.17 23.76
N GLN A 454 -20.69 0.22 23.52
CA GLN A 454 -19.88 1.44 23.66
C GLN A 454 -20.36 2.52 22.67
N VAL A 455 -20.53 3.76 23.14
CA VAL A 455 -20.82 4.92 22.26
C VAL A 455 -19.59 5.20 21.40
N ILE A 456 -19.77 5.21 20.08
CA ILE A 456 -18.71 5.46 19.08
C ILE A 456 -18.84 6.86 18.44
N GLY A 457 -20.00 7.50 18.58
CA GLY A 457 -20.23 8.88 18.17
C GLY A 457 -21.66 9.34 18.45
N ILE A 458 -21.88 10.64 18.33
CA ILE A 458 -23.19 11.29 18.52
C ILE A 458 -23.53 12.23 17.37
N ILE A 459 -24.83 12.44 17.13
CA ILE A 459 -25.33 13.52 16.28
C ILE A 459 -26.03 14.54 17.17
N ARG A 460 -25.69 15.81 17.00
CA ARG A 460 -26.40 16.98 17.55
C ARG A 460 -27.08 17.76 16.43
N ASP A 461 -28.11 18.54 16.76
CA ASP A 461 -28.68 19.50 15.81
C ASP A 461 -27.84 20.79 15.70
N ILE A 462 -28.37 21.81 15.02
CA ILE A 462 -27.69 23.10 14.83
C ILE A 462 -27.74 24.01 16.07
N PHE A 463 -28.65 23.76 17.01
CA PHE A 463 -28.74 24.46 18.29
C PHE A 463 -27.82 23.82 19.35
N GLY A 464 -27.37 22.58 19.09
CA GLY A 464 -26.47 21.81 19.92
C GLY A 464 -27.15 20.70 20.71
N GLU A 465 -28.45 20.45 20.50
CA GLU A 465 -29.19 19.42 21.25
C GLU A 465 -28.86 18.00 20.79
N LEU A 466 -28.90 17.04 21.72
CA LEU A 466 -28.51 15.64 21.43
C LEU A 466 -29.64 14.89 20.72
N ILE A 467 -29.42 14.54 19.45
CA ILE A 467 -30.41 13.83 18.62
C ILE A 467 -30.21 12.31 18.68
N HIS A 468 -28.97 11.81 18.70
CA HIS A 468 -28.72 10.36 18.74
C HIS A 468 -27.35 9.97 19.28
N GLU A 469 -27.28 8.84 20.01
CA GLU A 469 -26.04 8.12 20.34
C GLU A 469 -25.89 6.87 19.47
N TYR A 470 -24.81 6.78 18.70
CA TYR A 470 -24.47 5.57 17.95
C TYR A 470 -23.56 4.67 18.78
N LYS A 471 -23.94 3.39 18.90
CA LYS A 471 -23.25 2.40 19.73
C LYS A 471 -22.71 1.24 18.89
N ALA A 472 -21.55 0.71 19.26
CA ALA A 472 -20.96 -0.43 18.56
C ALA A 472 -21.84 -1.69 18.70
N PRO A 473 -22.24 -2.36 17.61
CA PRO A 473 -23.13 -3.53 17.68
C PRO A 473 -22.42 -4.80 18.18
N TYR A 474 -21.08 -4.85 18.04
CA TYR A 474 -20.22 -5.99 18.36
C TYR A 474 -18.89 -5.51 18.93
N ASP A 475 -18.21 -6.38 19.67
CA ASP A 475 -16.78 -6.23 19.96
C ASP A 475 -16.00 -6.21 18.64
N SER A 476 -15.22 -5.16 18.42
CA SER A 476 -14.64 -4.87 17.10
C SER A 476 -13.45 -3.91 17.18
N VAL A 477 -12.77 -3.69 16.05
CA VAL A 477 -11.71 -2.70 15.88
C VAL A 477 -12.08 -1.65 14.82
N VAL A 478 -11.74 -0.39 15.06
CA VAL A 478 -11.99 0.72 14.15
C VAL A 478 -10.99 0.70 12.99
N ILE A 479 -11.46 0.38 11.79
CA ILE A 479 -10.66 0.38 10.55
C ILE A 479 -10.54 1.79 9.97
N GLY A 480 -11.61 2.59 10.09
CA GLY A 480 -11.74 3.93 9.54
C GLY A 480 -12.97 4.66 10.09
N LYS A 481 -13.06 5.98 9.93
CA LYS A 481 -14.19 6.79 10.43
C LYS A 481 -14.43 8.06 9.61
N SER A 482 -15.62 8.65 9.75
CA SER A 482 -15.87 10.03 9.34
C SER A 482 -15.10 11.01 10.23
N VAL A 483 -14.64 12.08 9.61
CA VAL A 483 -14.12 13.30 10.24
C VAL A 483 -14.83 14.55 9.71
N ASN A 484 -15.82 14.40 8.81
CA ASN A 484 -16.68 15.49 8.40
C ASN A 484 -17.78 15.72 9.46
N PRO A 485 -17.81 16.89 10.13
CA PRO A 485 -18.83 17.18 11.14
C PRO A 485 -20.21 17.42 10.51
N VAL A 486 -20.30 17.85 9.25
CA VAL A 486 -21.58 18.05 8.56
C VAL A 486 -22.03 16.72 7.97
N SER A 487 -22.99 16.05 8.61
CA SER A 487 -23.42 14.69 8.23
C SER A 487 -24.92 14.60 7.93
N GLN A 488 -25.30 13.76 6.97
CA GLN A 488 -26.69 13.52 6.59
C GLN A 488 -27.17 12.09 6.93
N ILE A 489 -28.47 11.84 6.78
CA ILE A 489 -29.02 10.47 6.83
C ILE A 489 -28.42 9.67 5.66
N GLY A 490 -27.88 8.49 5.94
CA GLY A 490 -27.17 7.68 4.95
C GLY A 490 -25.67 8.00 4.82
N ASP A 491 -25.11 8.90 5.62
CA ASP A 491 -23.65 9.01 5.74
C ASP A 491 -23.06 7.85 6.55
N ARG A 492 -21.76 7.61 6.34
CA ARG A 492 -21.00 6.54 6.99
C ARG A 492 -20.23 7.06 8.20
N LEU A 493 -20.56 6.57 9.38
CA LEU A 493 -19.97 6.96 10.66
C LEU A 493 -18.60 6.33 10.92
N VAL A 494 -18.55 5.01 11.10
CA VAL A 494 -17.35 4.24 11.49
C VAL A 494 -17.37 2.89 10.79
N HIS A 495 -16.19 2.44 10.34
CA HIS A 495 -15.96 1.11 9.79
C HIS A 495 -15.41 0.19 10.90
N LEU A 496 -16.19 -0.81 11.29
CA LEU A 496 -15.86 -1.75 12.37
C LEU A 496 -15.47 -3.11 11.79
N GLY A 497 -14.28 -3.58 12.08
CA GLY A 497 -13.81 -4.94 11.80
C GLY A 497 -14.08 -5.89 12.96
N VAL A 498 -14.71 -7.03 12.69
CA VAL A 498 -14.85 -8.12 13.68
C VAL A 498 -13.57 -8.94 13.63
N ILE A 499 -12.75 -8.88 14.69
CA ILE A 499 -11.47 -9.60 14.76
C ILE A 499 -11.73 -11.10 14.67
N SER A 500 -10.93 -11.81 13.88
CA SER A 500 -11.05 -13.26 13.73
C SER A 500 -10.35 -14.00 14.87
N GLU A 501 -11.06 -14.93 15.51
CA GLU A 501 -10.51 -15.79 16.58
C GLU A 501 -9.82 -17.06 16.04
N GLY A 502 -9.77 -17.25 14.71
CA GLY A 502 -9.13 -18.40 14.07
C GLY A 502 -9.14 -18.29 12.54
N GLU A 503 -8.96 -19.41 11.82
CA GLU A 503 -8.91 -19.42 10.34
C GLU A 503 -10.28 -19.65 9.67
N GLY A 504 -11.36 -19.67 10.44
CA GLY A 504 -12.72 -19.94 9.98
C GLY A 504 -13.36 -18.76 9.24
N PHE A 505 -12.98 -18.54 7.98
CA PHE A 505 -13.61 -17.54 7.11
C PHE A 505 -14.88 -18.07 6.44
N ALA A 506 -15.90 -17.22 6.31
CA ALA A 506 -17.09 -17.51 5.53
C ALA A 506 -16.74 -17.63 4.03
N LYS A 507 -17.53 -18.40 3.26
CA LYS A 507 -17.36 -18.46 1.80
C LYS A 507 -17.73 -17.15 1.10
N ASN A 508 -18.79 -16.51 1.61
CA ASN A 508 -19.29 -15.22 1.16
C ASN A 508 -19.26 -14.25 2.34
N ALA A 509 -18.69 -13.05 2.15
CA ALA A 509 -18.69 -11.97 3.13
C ALA A 509 -18.64 -10.62 2.42
N GLN A 510 -19.58 -9.74 2.78
CA GLN A 510 -19.70 -8.38 2.27
C GLN A 510 -19.67 -7.38 3.45
N ASP A 511 -19.21 -6.15 3.20
CA ASP A 511 -19.03 -5.08 4.18
C ASP A 511 -20.08 -3.95 4.07
N GLY A 512 -21.22 -4.25 3.44
CA GLY A 512 -22.31 -3.29 3.19
C GLY A 512 -21.91 -2.25 2.14
N HIS A 513 -21.67 -2.69 0.91
CA HIS A 513 -21.00 -1.92 -0.15
C HIS A 513 -21.61 -2.07 -1.52
#